data_AF-A0A2D0JZI2-F1
#
_entry.id   AF-A0A2D0JZI2-F1
#
_cell.length_a   1.000
_cell.length_b   1.000
_cell.length_c   1.000
_cell.angle_alpha   90.00
_cell.angle_beta   90.00
_cell.angle_gamma   90.00
#
_symmetry.space_group_name_H-M   'P 1'
#
loop_
_entity.id
_entity.type
_entity.pdbx_description
1 polymer ?
#
loop_
_entity_poly.entity_id
_entity_poly.type
_entity_poly.pdbx_seq_one_letter_code
_entity_poly.pdbx_strand_id
1 'polypeptide(L)'
;MPSCPNKYLALPCDLLGSGTLGESFCQSGNVKLRSGQGRHFPEMQAGQMFHALISLPCDPGCEEVIVTGRNGDTLTISRFQNRQGCFPVGSRIVYTACSVDAIRAIARESRPNYAYPLVYDCETDTVSIDCAGIKELVRKPCGVANEN
;
A
#
# COMPACT_ATOMS: atom_id res chain seq x y z
N MET A 1 -22.20 0.28 -3.17
CA MET A 1 -21.00 -0.28 -3.82
C MET A 1 -20.18 -0.97 -2.75
N PRO A 2 -19.73 -2.22 -2.93
CA PRO A 2 -18.78 -2.80 -2.00
C PRO A 2 -17.54 -1.89 -1.97
N SER A 3 -17.25 -1.31 -0.81
CA SER A 3 -16.06 -0.48 -0.61
C SER A 3 -14.88 -1.44 -0.57
N CYS A 4 -14.18 -1.57 -1.69
CA CYS A 4 -12.94 -2.33 -1.66
C CYS A 4 -11.95 -1.58 -0.76
N PRO A 5 -11.33 -2.26 0.22
CA PRO A 5 -10.40 -1.60 1.12
C PRO A 5 -9.15 -1.14 0.35
N ASN A 6 -8.68 0.07 0.64
CA ASN A 6 -7.43 0.58 0.09
C ASN A 6 -6.26 -0.31 0.58
N LYS A 7 -5.45 -0.80 -0.36
CA LYS A 7 -4.28 -1.63 -0.01
C LYS A 7 -3.06 -0.76 0.26
N TYR A 8 -2.84 0.30 -0.51
CA TYR A 8 -1.78 1.28 -0.22
C TYR A 8 -2.17 2.22 0.94
N LEU A 9 -1.27 2.34 1.91
CA LEU A 9 -1.45 3.18 3.08
C LEU A 9 -0.62 4.46 2.92
N ALA A 10 -1.32 5.58 2.70
CA ALA A 10 -0.67 6.89 2.68
C ALA A 10 -0.16 7.27 4.08
N LEU A 11 0.98 7.95 4.14
CA LEU A 11 1.51 8.49 5.40
C LEU A 11 0.62 9.65 5.91
N PRO A 12 0.01 9.53 7.09
CA PRO A 12 -0.67 10.64 7.74
C PRO A 12 0.27 11.82 8.02
N CYS A 13 -0.23 13.05 7.91
CA CYS A 13 0.59 14.26 8.02
C CYS A 13 1.21 14.49 9.43
N ASP A 14 0.66 13.85 10.45
CA ASP A 14 1.15 13.89 11.84
C ASP A 14 2.29 12.90 12.11
N LEU A 15 2.61 12.02 11.16
CA LEU A 15 3.64 11.01 11.30
C LEU A 15 4.91 11.37 10.54
N LEU A 16 6.06 11.12 11.17
CA LEU A 16 7.37 11.40 10.58
C LEU A 16 7.74 10.44 9.43
N GLY A 17 7.16 9.25 9.40
CA GLY A 17 7.46 8.22 8.41
C GLY A 17 8.92 7.78 8.40
N SER A 18 9.66 7.91 9.52
CA SER A 18 11.07 7.54 9.55
C SER A 18 11.52 6.95 10.88
N GLY A 19 12.49 6.06 10.80
CA GLY A 19 13.06 5.35 11.94
C GLY A 19 14.46 4.83 11.67
N THR A 20 15.02 4.20 12.69
CA THR A 20 16.36 3.64 12.71
C THR A 20 16.26 2.18 13.13
N LEU A 21 16.92 1.29 12.39
CA LEU A 21 16.97 -0.12 12.73
C LEU A 21 17.68 -0.30 14.09
N GLY A 22 17.04 -1.04 14.99
CA GLY A 22 17.58 -1.48 16.27
C GLY A 22 18.36 -2.79 16.17
N GLU A 23 18.19 -3.53 15.07
CA GLU A 23 18.88 -4.78 14.77
C GLU A 23 19.32 -4.84 13.30
N SER A 24 20.19 -5.79 12.95
CA SER A 24 20.59 -6.00 11.56
C SER A 24 19.46 -6.68 10.77
N PHE A 25 19.23 -6.24 9.53
CA PHE A 25 18.18 -6.76 8.66
C PHE A 25 18.76 -7.28 7.35
N CYS A 26 18.63 -8.59 7.11
CA CYS A 26 19.29 -9.28 5.99
C CYS A 26 18.33 -9.84 4.94
N GLN A 27 17.06 -10.06 5.28
CA GLN A 27 16.09 -10.73 4.41
C GLN A 27 14.68 -10.30 4.80
N SER A 28 13.71 -10.51 3.90
CA SER A 28 12.30 -10.26 4.20
C SER A 28 11.87 -10.89 5.54
N GLY A 29 11.07 -10.18 6.31
CA GLY A 29 10.64 -10.59 7.64
C GLY A 29 10.46 -9.40 8.57
N ASN A 30 10.47 -9.69 9.86
CA ASN A 30 10.34 -8.68 10.89
C ASN A 30 11.69 -7.98 11.13
N VAL A 31 11.65 -6.66 11.26
CA VAL A 31 12.78 -5.86 11.70
C VAL A 31 12.38 -4.95 12.86
N LYS A 32 13.20 -4.96 13.90
CA LYS A 32 13.04 -4.09 15.06
C LYS A 32 13.63 -2.71 14.81
N LEU A 33 12.88 -1.67 15.11
CA LEU A 33 13.33 -0.28 15.17
C LEU A 33 13.86 0.05 16.57
N ARG A 34 14.55 1.18 16.70
CA ARG A 34 14.85 1.75 18.02
C ARG A 34 13.55 2.03 18.79
N SER A 35 13.64 1.90 20.10
CA SER A 35 12.46 1.99 20.98
C SER A 35 11.68 3.29 20.78
N GLY A 36 10.36 3.15 20.64
CA GLY A 36 9.43 4.24 20.44
C GLY A 36 9.39 4.82 19.03
N GLN A 37 10.16 4.29 18.07
CA GLN A 37 10.17 4.80 16.70
C GLN A 37 9.14 4.12 15.79
N GLY A 38 8.53 3.02 16.21
CA GLY A 38 7.41 2.41 15.50
C GLY A 38 6.21 3.36 15.35
N ARG A 39 5.97 4.22 16.36
CA ARG A 39 4.90 5.22 16.33
C ARG A 39 5.03 6.28 15.23
N HIS A 40 6.19 6.36 14.57
CA HIS A 40 6.39 7.27 13.44
C HIS A 40 5.80 6.73 12.13
N PHE A 41 5.34 5.48 12.13
CA PHE A 41 4.73 4.81 10.99
C PHE A 41 3.25 4.57 11.28
N PRO A 42 2.40 4.56 10.24
CA PRO A 42 0.96 4.38 10.43
C PRO A 42 0.65 3.00 11.04
N GLU A 43 -0.44 2.91 11.80
CA GLU A 43 -1.02 1.61 12.16
C GLU A 43 -1.51 0.90 10.88
N MET A 44 -1.34 -0.40 10.79
CA MET A 44 -1.63 -1.17 9.58
C MET A 44 -2.66 -2.26 9.84
N GLN A 45 -3.66 -2.34 8.95
CA GLN A 45 -4.59 -3.46 8.90
C GLN A 45 -4.04 -4.57 7.98
N ALA A 46 -4.56 -5.78 8.14
CA ALA A 46 -4.19 -6.91 7.30
C ALA A 46 -4.43 -6.60 5.82
N GLY A 47 -3.43 -6.87 4.97
CA GLY A 47 -3.48 -6.60 3.54
C GLY A 47 -3.10 -5.18 3.12
N GLN A 48 -2.85 -4.27 4.07
CA GLN A 48 -2.31 -2.95 3.78
C GLN A 48 -0.79 -2.97 3.62
N MET A 49 -0.27 -2.04 2.84
CA MET A 49 1.16 -1.87 2.63
C MET A 49 1.54 -0.41 2.39
N PHE A 50 2.82 -0.10 2.60
CA PHE A 50 3.42 1.13 2.09
C PHE A 50 4.86 0.85 1.65
N HIS A 51 5.42 1.77 0.86
CA HIS A 51 6.80 1.66 0.39
C HIS A 51 7.73 2.47 1.29
N ALA A 52 8.93 1.95 1.51
CA ALA A 52 9.97 2.62 2.27
C ALA A 52 11.34 2.44 1.62
N LEU A 53 12.25 3.36 1.89
CA LEU A 53 13.65 3.29 1.54
C LEU A 53 14.45 2.96 2.80
N ILE A 54 15.29 1.93 2.72
CA ILE A 54 16.31 1.64 3.74
C ILE A 54 17.67 2.07 3.20
N SER A 55 18.42 2.86 3.97
CA SER A 55 19.77 3.31 3.63
C SER A 55 20.76 2.97 4.74
N LEU A 56 22.03 2.75 4.36
CA LEU A 56 23.10 2.59 5.34
C LEU A 56 23.34 3.92 6.08
N PRO A 57 23.93 3.88 7.29
CA PRO A 57 24.19 5.07 8.09
C PRO A 57 25.11 6.11 7.41
N CYS A 58 25.97 5.68 6.49
CA CYS A 58 27.03 6.49 5.87
C CYS A 58 27.13 6.32 4.35
N ASP A 59 26.12 5.76 3.68
CA ASP A 59 26.15 5.48 2.23
C ASP A 59 24.89 6.05 1.56
N PRO A 60 25.00 6.72 0.39
CA PRO A 60 23.84 7.12 -0.42
C PRO A 60 23.04 5.93 -0.97
N GLY A 61 23.58 4.70 -0.93
CA GLY A 61 22.89 3.49 -1.32
C GLY A 61 21.61 3.28 -0.51
N CYS A 62 20.46 3.34 -1.21
CA CYS A 62 19.15 3.01 -0.66
C CYS A 62 18.54 1.82 -1.39
N GLU A 63 17.81 1.00 -0.63
CA GLU A 63 16.97 -0.06 -1.16
C GLU A 63 15.51 0.25 -0.87
N GLU A 64 14.68 0.10 -1.89
CA GLU A 64 13.24 0.15 -1.73
C GLU A 64 12.69 -1.20 -1.24
N VAL A 65 11.84 -1.12 -0.22
CA VAL A 65 11.18 -2.25 0.40
C VAL A 65 9.68 -1.97 0.56
N ILE A 66 8.89 -3.04 0.68
CA ILE A 66 7.48 -2.95 1.05
C ILE A 66 7.36 -3.24 2.53
N VAL A 67 6.72 -2.34 3.28
CA VAL A 67 6.27 -2.62 4.63
C VAL A 67 4.84 -3.14 4.56
N THR A 68 4.57 -4.30 5.15
CA THR A 68 3.26 -4.99 5.13
C THR A 68 2.65 -5.16 6.52
N GLY A 69 3.34 -4.73 7.56
CA GLY A 69 2.83 -4.80 8.92
C GLY A 69 3.63 -3.95 9.89
N ARG A 70 2.97 -3.57 10.99
CA ARG A 70 3.59 -2.93 12.15
C ARG A 70 3.04 -3.54 13.43
N ASN A 71 3.93 -3.82 14.38
CA ASN A 71 3.58 -4.21 15.74
C ASN A 71 4.54 -3.54 16.72
N GLY A 72 4.07 -2.49 17.41
CA GLY A 72 4.92 -1.66 18.25
C GLY A 72 6.07 -1.07 17.44
N ASP A 73 7.31 -1.35 17.86
CA ASP A 73 8.55 -0.94 17.20
C ASP A 73 9.05 -1.93 16.12
N THR A 74 8.27 -2.94 15.78
CA THR A 74 8.62 -3.94 14.76
C THR A 74 7.87 -3.66 13.47
N LEU A 75 8.58 -3.62 12.33
CA LEU A 75 8.00 -3.58 11.00
C LEU A 75 8.16 -4.93 10.31
N THR A 76 7.13 -5.37 9.59
CA THR A 76 7.22 -6.53 8.69
C THR A 76 7.52 -6.03 7.29
N ILE A 77 8.65 -6.48 6.73
CA ILE A 77 9.22 -5.96 5.48
C ILE A 77 9.37 -7.07 4.45
N SER A 78 8.97 -6.79 3.22
CA SER A 78 9.23 -7.61 2.04
C SER A 78 10.22 -6.90 1.10
N ARG A 79 11.34 -7.56 0.80
CA ARG A 79 12.33 -7.10 -0.19
C ARG A 79 11.93 -7.61 -1.58
N PHE A 80 12.00 -6.74 -2.60
CA PHE A 80 11.64 -7.10 -3.99
C PHE A 80 12.64 -8.03 -4.68
N GLN A 81 13.90 -8.01 -4.23
CA GLN A 81 14.97 -8.84 -4.75
C GLN A 81 15.86 -9.25 -3.58
N ASN A 82 16.41 -10.47 -3.61
CA ASN A 82 17.51 -10.88 -2.72
C ASN A 82 18.79 -10.09 -3.10
N ARG A 83 18.76 -8.76 -2.93
CA ARG A 83 19.96 -7.94 -3.01
C ARG A 83 20.88 -8.43 -1.90
N GLN A 84 22.06 -8.89 -2.29
CA GLN A 84 23.07 -9.41 -1.38
C GLN A 84 23.52 -8.29 -0.45
N GLY A 85 23.12 -8.36 0.81
CA GLY A 85 23.53 -7.38 1.82
C GLY A 85 22.57 -7.32 2.99
N CYS A 86 23.15 -7.15 4.17
CA CYS A 86 22.42 -6.81 5.39
C CYS A 86 22.53 -5.32 5.65
N PHE A 87 21.43 -4.72 6.09
CA PHE A 87 21.46 -3.40 6.70
C PHE A 87 21.88 -3.55 8.16
N PRO A 88 23.00 -2.96 8.60
CA PRO A 88 23.45 -3.04 9.98
C PRO A 88 22.52 -2.24 10.91
N VAL A 89 22.67 -2.48 12.21
CA VAL A 89 22.10 -1.64 13.26
C VAL A 89 22.43 -0.16 13.00
N GLY A 90 21.45 0.72 13.17
CA GLY A 90 21.62 2.15 12.90
C GLY A 90 21.27 2.57 11.47
N SER A 91 21.03 1.63 10.55
CA SER A 91 20.50 1.95 9.23
C SER A 91 19.17 2.69 9.33
N ARG A 92 18.90 3.60 8.38
CA ARG A 92 17.70 4.43 8.39
C ARG A 92 16.64 3.82 7.49
N ILE A 93 15.39 3.81 7.95
CA ILE A 93 14.23 3.48 7.12
C ILE A 93 13.31 4.70 7.03
N VAL A 94 12.85 5.03 5.83
CA VAL A 94 12.02 6.21 5.55
C VAL A 94 10.89 5.83 4.59
N TYR A 95 9.65 6.14 4.92
CA TYR A 95 8.50 6.05 4.04
C TYR A 95 8.77 6.78 2.72
N THR A 96 8.32 6.22 1.60
CA THR A 96 8.36 6.88 0.29
C THR A 96 7.06 6.72 -0.47
N ALA A 97 6.62 7.81 -1.08
CA ALA A 97 5.57 7.84 -2.10
C ALA A 97 6.12 8.28 -3.48
N CYS A 98 7.44 8.46 -3.59
CA CYS A 98 8.08 9.09 -4.75
C CYS A 98 8.83 8.09 -5.64
N SER A 99 8.93 6.83 -5.25
CA SER A 99 9.49 5.79 -6.12
C SER A 99 8.49 5.43 -7.22
N VAL A 100 9.01 4.92 -8.35
CA VAL A 100 8.16 4.45 -9.45
C VAL A 100 7.18 3.38 -8.97
N ASP A 101 7.62 2.48 -8.10
CA ASP A 101 6.75 1.40 -7.61
C ASP A 101 5.73 1.89 -6.58
N ALA A 102 6.07 2.85 -5.71
CA ALA A 102 5.08 3.50 -4.85
C ALA A 102 4.04 4.26 -5.67
N ILE A 103 4.47 5.01 -6.69
CA ILE A 103 3.55 5.76 -7.57
C ILE A 103 2.61 4.79 -8.31
N ARG A 104 3.12 3.65 -8.80
CA ARG A 104 2.29 2.61 -9.41
C ARG A 104 1.31 1.99 -8.43
N ALA A 105 1.74 1.73 -7.19
CA ALA A 105 0.85 1.21 -6.16
C ALA A 105 -0.27 2.20 -5.82
N ILE A 106 0.07 3.48 -5.63
CA ILE A 106 -0.90 4.56 -5.40
C ILE A 106 -1.87 4.67 -6.59
N ALA A 107 -1.37 4.63 -7.83
CA ALA A 107 -2.20 4.71 -9.02
C ALA A 107 -3.18 3.52 -9.14
N ARG A 108 -2.81 2.33 -8.67
CA ARG A 108 -3.73 1.17 -8.62
C ARG A 108 -4.87 1.36 -7.61
N GLU A 109 -4.69 2.16 -6.57
CA GLU A 109 -5.79 2.53 -5.67
C GLU A 109 -6.75 3.54 -6.32
N SER A 110 -6.27 4.33 -7.29
CA SER A 110 -7.12 5.27 -8.02
C SER A 110 -8.02 4.52 -9.00
N ARG A 111 -9.28 4.32 -8.61
CA ARG A 111 -10.24 3.56 -9.39
C ARG A 111 -11.07 4.47 -10.28
N PRO A 112 -11.31 4.09 -11.54
CA PRO A 112 -12.34 4.71 -12.36
C PRO A 112 -13.69 4.68 -11.63
N ASN A 113 -14.51 5.71 -11.87
CA ASN A 113 -15.89 5.67 -11.44
C ASN A 113 -16.65 4.65 -12.31
N TYR A 114 -16.88 3.45 -11.78
CA TYR A 114 -17.64 2.42 -12.48
C TYR A 114 -19.13 2.69 -12.31
N ALA A 115 -19.79 3.04 -13.42
CA ALA A 115 -21.24 3.15 -13.46
C ALA A 115 -21.86 1.78 -13.80
N TYR A 116 -23.05 1.54 -13.25
CA TYR A 116 -23.89 0.43 -13.67
C TYR A 116 -24.03 0.42 -15.21
N PRO A 117 -23.91 -0.75 -15.88
CA PRO A 117 -23.93 -2.12 -15.36
C PRO A 117 -22.52 -2.71 -15.11
N LEU A 118 -21.48 -1.88 -14.99
CA LEU A 118 -20.13 -2.37 -14.70
C LEU A 118 -20.02 -2.73 -13.21
N VAL A 119 -19.48 -3.93 -12.94
CA VAL A 119 -19.21 -4.42 -11.59
C VAL A 119 -17.72 -4.67 -11.46
N TYR A 120 -17.11 -4.01 -10.47
CA TYR A 120 -15.71 -4.18 -10.16
C TYR A 120 -15.52 -5.23 -9.06
N ASP A 121 -14.60 -6.17 -9.27
CA ASP A 121 -14.20 -7.22 -8.34
C ASP A 121 -12.86 -6.84 -7.65
N CYS A 122 -12.91 -6.66 -6.32
CA CYS A 122 -11.76 -6.30 -5.50
C CYS A 122 -10.67 -7.38 -5.41
N GLU A 123 -11.06 -8.65 -5.53
CA GLU A 123 -10.14 -9.79 -5.32
C GLU A 123 -9.29 -10.01 -6.56
N THR A 124 -9.91 -9.91 -7.73
CA THR A 124 -9.27 -10.18 -9.03
C THR A 124 -8.76 -8.94 -9.74
N ASP A 125 -9.10 -7.73 -9.27
CA ASP A 125 -8.82 -6.45 -9.94
C ASP A 125 -9.41 -6.42 -11.37
N THR A 126 -10.60 -6.99 -11.52
CA THR A 126 -11.28 -7.08 -12.82
C THR A 126 -12.58 -6.27 -12.85
N VAL A 127 -12.90 -5.77 -14.04
CA VAL A 127 -14.19 -5.17 -14.33
C VAL A 127 -14.97 -6.16 -15.16
N SER A 128 -16.16 -6.51 -14.68
CA SER A 128 -17.09 -7.36 -15.39
C SER A 128 -18.36 -6.58 -15.73
N ILE A 129 -19.12 -7.15 -16.65
CA ILE A 129 -20.43 -6.66 -17.04
C ILE A 129 -21.47 -7.47 -16.27
N ASP A 130 -22.37 -6.78 -15.56
CA ASP A 130 -23.59 -7.41 -15.07
C ASP A 130 -24.56 -7.63 -16.24
N CYS A 131 -24.58 -8.86 -16.75
CA CYS A 131 -25.46 -9.25 -17.85
C CYS A 131 -26.96 -9.11 -17.50
N ALA A 132 -27.33 -9.30 -16.22
CA ALA A 132 -28.72 -9.08 -15.79
C ALA A 132 -29.04 -7.58 -15.86
N GLY A 133 -28.09 -6.75 -15.44
CA GLY A 133 -28.24 -5.31 -15.50
C GLY A 133 -28.26 -4.73 -16.92
N ILE A 134 -27.46 -5.29 -17.84
CA ILE A 134 -27.57 -4.99 -19.27
C ILE A 134 -28.97 -5.33 -19.79
N LYS A 135 -29.52 -6.49 -19.43
CA LYS A 135 -30.86 -6.90 -19.88
C LYS A 135 -31.93 -5.92 -19.41
N GLU A 136 -31.77 -5.34 -18.23
CA GLU A 136 -32.66 -4.29 -17.72
C GLU A 136 -32.49 -2.97 -18.48
N LEU A 137 -31.26 -2.53 -18.73
CA LEU A 137 -30.98 -1.32 -19.52
C LEU A 137 -31.49 -1.45 -20.95
N VAL A 138 -31.31 -2.59 -21.62
CA VAL A 138 -31.87 -2.82 -22.95
C VAL A 138 -33.40 -2.77 -22.92
N ARG A 139 -34.03 -3.25 -21.84
CA ARG A 139 -35.49 -3.17 -21.66
C ARG A 139 -35.97 -1.74 -21.37
N LYS A 140 -35.14 -0.90 -20.75
CA LYS A 140 -35.42 0.50 -20.40
C LYS A 140 -34.18 1.37 -20.64
N PRO A 141 -33.88 1.75 -21.90
CA PRO A 141 -32.59 2.34 -22.29
C PRO A 141 -32.31 3.72 -21.70
N CYS A 142 -33.33 4.37 -21.14
CA CYS A 142 -33.20 5.58 -20.34
C CYS A 142 -34.16 5.38 -19.17
N GLY A 143 -33.68 5.40 -17.93
CA GLY A 143 -34.56 5.46 -16.75
C GLY A 143 -35.61 6.55 -16.96
N VAL A 144 -36.86 6.24 -16.65
CA VAL A 144 -37.97 7.18 -16.75
C VAL A 144 -37.54 8.50 -16.10
N ALA A 145 -37.68 9.61 -16.83
CA ALA A 145 -37.52 10.93 -16.23
C ALA A 145 -38.42 10.97 -14.98
N ASN A 146 -37.88 11.40 -13.85
CA ASN A 146 -38.64 11.59 -12.62
C ASN A 146 -39.85 12.49 -12.94
N GLU A 147 -41.05 11.90 -12.98
CA GLU A 147 -42.29 12.62 -12.74
C GLU A 147 -42.51 12.58 -11.21
N ASN A 148 -42.14 13.69 -10.55
CA ASN A 148 -42.86 14.34 -9.46
C ASN A 148 -42.11 15.60 -9.02
#